data_AF-A0A1V6I1J6-F1
#
_entry.id   AF-A0A1V6I1J6-F1
#
_cell.length_a   1.000
_cell.length_b   1.000
_cell.length_c   1.000
_cell.angle_alpha   90.00
_cell.angle_beta   90.00
_cell.angle_gamma   90.00
#
_symmetry.space_group_name_H-M   'P 1'
#
loop_
_entity.id
_entity.type
_entity.pdbx_description
1 polymer ?
#
loop_
_entity_poly.entity_id
_entity_poly.type
_entity_poly.pdbx_seq_one_letter_code
_entity_poly.pdbx_strand_id
1 'polypeptide(L)'
;MKIYKIYILFLITLLFVSCGSDKKKTCDYSVSDIDFLANYDSNELDLDYENALSGFTIPSINQTESGYFNFNFKLTNNSNKEKEYFYKIYYQNESYKIQECDSKNKAQQAQYVEENFYGSWEDTNIGFKSLGKISPSEFIVLTDSFRIVGNPRNEEKYFFYGENDRWKRNPRVGEYSFMLVIVDEENFEQIPEYIKHINLLKDSANFVSPYYYFLYGEGKDIKNCFVKLEEKALKVTAKPNLGGGIYVNHYMFDETIEDLDKYQSCNCNNSSMEEKAHFEQFLHYIDESSRLHNVPVIKDVLNEGFTNEEYNWLSAFYKIEDRITVLPQLAKYPCQTIKSDSVNNKIIICNPASTYGNWQKQNVGVIARHGFVYGKYTVKAKLTSLLNDDNVWNGITNAIWLINQKGRGNETGWNLRRSCNKNGYMKTYWGGRNDERVEKVDYSEIDFEILKTTPYCPRTKTKLTKSDQAMPDKIDSWNIELPENIKKDEGKIAVCCTNWDMACWEPKNFSTGCHKIKYNNKTFYLHRWDNTYRAITLKYLASNKELFGGDYYYYQIDWQPDKIIWRIGPEKDKLYEVGYVDQTVTMVPNNQMTLIITQEFHNTNWWPGSPYGQENIPFPAKDYVGEIYEITIE
;
A
#
# COMPACT_ATOMS: atom_id res chain seq x y z
N MET A 1 21.33 -6.70 67.23
CA MET A 1 19.94 -6.37 66.81
C MET A 1 19.80 -5.85 65.36
N LYS A 2 20.84 -5.29 64.71
CA LYS A 2 20.75 -4.84 63.30
C LYS A 2 20.84 -5.95 62.24
N ILE A 3 21.53 -7.05 62.54
CA ILE A 3 21.74 -8.16 61.58
C ILE A 3 20.46 -9.00 61.39
N TYR A 4 19.66 -9.21 62.45
CA TYR A 4 18.39 -9.94 62.35
C TYR A 4 17.31 -9.23 61.52
N LYS A 5 17.32 -7.89 61.46
CA LYS A 5 16.37 -7.12 60.63
C LYS A 5 16.65 -7.24 59.13
N ILE A 6 17.92 -7.46 58.73
CA ILE A 6 18.31 -7.61 57.32
C ILE A 6 17.88 -8.98 56.80
N TYR A 7 18.03 -10.05 57.59
CA TYR A 7 17.58 -11.38 57.18
C TYR A 7 16.05 -11.51 57.11
N ILE A 8 15.30 -10.85 57.99
CA ILE A 8 13.82 -10.83 57.92
C ILE A 8 13.34 -10.03 56.70
N LEU A 9 14.02 -8.93 56.34
CA LEU A 9 13.69 -8.15 55.13
C LEU A 9 14.02 -8.91 53.84
N PHE A 10 15.10 -9.72 53.85
CA PHE A 10 15.48 -10.59 52.72
C PHE A 10 14.53 -11.80 52.57
N LEU A 11 14.03 -12.36 53.69
CA LEU A 11 13.03 -13.44 53.65
C LEU A 11 11.65 -12.94 53.17
N ILE A 12 11.26 -11.71 53.55
CA ILE A 12 10.02 -11.09 53.10
C ILE A 12 10.10 -10.71 51.61
N THR A 13 11.25 -10.25 51.11
CA THR A 13 11.43 -9.99 49.66
C THR A 13 11.46 -11.27 48.83
N LEU A 14 11.99 -12.39 49.34
CA LEU A 14 11.90 -13.70 48.67
C LEU A 14 10.47 -14.27 48.62
N LEU A 15 9.60 -13.92 49.59
CA LEU A 15 8.18 -14.30 49.56
C LEU A 15 7.35 -13.49 48.56
N PHE A 16 7.80 -12.29 48.15
CA PHE A 16 7.13 -11.48 47.12
C PHE A 16 7.61 -11.75 45.68
N VAL A 17 8.62 -12.61 45.48
CA VAL A 17 9.08 -13.03 44.13
C VAL A 17 8.41 -14.34 43.66
N SER A 18 7.57 -14.96 44.49
CA SER A 18 6.90 -16.24 44.18
C SER A 18 5.41 -16.14 43.80
N CYS A 19 4.90 -14.95 43.46
CA CYS A 19 3.53 -14.79 42.97
C CYS A 19 3.51 -14.14 41.59
N GLY A 20 3.52 -15.00 40.58
CA GLY A 20 3.36 -14.62 39.18
C GLY A 20 3.50 -15.80 38.20
N SER A 21 3.49 -17.05 38.66
CA SER A 21 3.26 -18.17 37.75
C SER A 21 1.78 -18.17 37.39
N ASP A 22 1.45 -17.80 36.15
CA ASP A 22 0.14 -18.08 35.58
C ASP A 22 -0.23 -19.51 35.94
N LYS A 23 -1.35 -19.70 36.63
CA LYS A 23 -1.88 -21.04 36.88
C LYS A 23 -2.11 -21.66 35.51
N LYS A 24 -1.19 -22.51 35.04
CA LYS A 24 -1.40 -23.30 33.82
C LYS A 24 -2.77 -23.94 33.95
N LYS A 25 -3.68 -23.62 33.04
CA LYS A 25 -4.97 -24.30 32.96
C LYS A 25 -4.71 -25.79 32.91
N THR A 26 -5.11 -26.49 33.96
CA THR A 26 -5.06 -27.95 33.99
C THR A 26 -6.24 -28.45 33.18
N CYS A 27 -5.97 -28.94 31.98
CA CYS A 27 -6.93 -29.74 31.23
C CYS A 27 -6.84 -31.18 31.73
N ASP A 28 -7.96 -31.91 31.73
CA ASP A 28 -8.01 -33.35 32.00
C ASP A 28 -7.62 -34.19 30.78
N TYR A 29 -6.98 -33.58 29.79
CA TYR A 29 -6.39 -34.20 28.60
C TYR A 29 -5.05 -33.52 28.29
N SER A 30 -4.24 -34.15 27.45
CA SER A 30 -2.98 -33.59 26.95
C SER A 30 -2.95 -33.60 25.44
N VAL A 31 -2.40 -32.54 24.87
CA VAL A 31 -2.19 -32.38 23.43
C VAL A 31 -0.69 -32.37 23.15
N SER A 32 -0.22 -33.19 22.22
CA SER A 32 1.18 -33.28 21.80
C SER A 32 1.28 -33.32 20.27
N ASP A 33 2.51 -33.32 19.76
CA ASP A 33 2.82 -33.53 18.35
C ASP A 33 2.05 -32.57 17.44
N ILE A 34 1.97 -31.30 17.84
CA ILE A 34 1.27 -30.26 17.08
C ILE A 34 2.19 -29.76 15.98
N ASP A 35 1.79 -29.97 14.74
CA ASP A 35 2.40 -29.38 13.56
C ASP A 35 1.33 -28.71 12.73
N PHE A 36 1.43 -27.40 12.54
CA PHE A 36 0.44 -26.63 11.77
C PHE A 36 0.69 -26.68 10.26
N LEU A 37 1.88 -27.11 9.83
CA LEU A 37 2.36 -27.10 8.44
C LEU A 37 2.97 -28.46 8.08
N ALA A 38 2.29 -29.54 8.46
CA ALA A 38 2.79 -30.92 8.36
C ALA A 38 3.13 -31.40 6.94
N ASN A 39 2.68 -30.67 5.92
CA ASN A 39 2.98 -30.93 4.50
C ASN A 39 3.76 -29.77 3.83
N TYR A 40 4.36 -28.88 4.61
CA TYR A 40 5.08 -27.72 4.08
C TYR A 40 6.34 -27.41 4.91
N ASP A 41 7.51 -27.66 4.33
CA ASP A 41 8.80 -27.64 5.04
C ASP A 41 9.36 -26.23 5.33
N SER A 42 8.68 -25.18 4.86
CA SER A 42 9.10 -23.77 4.99
C SER A 42 8.10 -23.00 5.85
N ASN A 43 8.58 -21.96 6.53
CA ASN A 43 7.72 -20.95 7.16
C ASN A 43 7.64 -19.66 6.32
N GLU A 44 8.16 -19.66 5.10
CA GLU A 44 8.05 -18.56 4.15
C GLU A 44 7.37 -19.03 2.86
N LEU A 45 6.48 -18.21 2.30
CA LEU A 45 5.72 -18.49 1.07
C LEU A 45 5.51 -17.21 0.27
N ASP A 46 5.80 -17.27 -1.03
CA ASP A 46 5.47 -16.19 -1.97
C ASP A 46 4.06 -16.43 -2.55
N LEU A 47 3.20 -15.41 -2.59
CA LEU A 47 1.86 -15.51 -3.16
C LEU A 47 1.91 -16.05 -4.59
N ASP A 48 1.07 -17.05 -4.84
CA ASP A 48 0.86 -17.57 -6.18
C ASP A 48 -0.17 -16.71 -6.93
N TYR A 49 0.25 -16.13 -8.05
CA TYR A 49 -0.57 -15.24 -8.85
C TYR A 49 -1.37 -15.98 -9.93
N GLU A 50 -1.19 -17.28 -10.10
CA GLU A 50 -2.01 -18.05 -11.04
C GLU A 50 -3.49 -18.01 -10.62
N ASN A 51 -4.35 -17.55 -11.52
CA ASN A 51 -5.79 -17.33 -11.27
C ASN A 51 -6.12 -16.38 -10.10
N ALA A 52 -5.19 -15.52 -9.69
CA ALA A 52 -5.35 -14.65 -8.51
C ALA A 52 -6.33 -13.49 -8.68
N LEU A 53 -6.86 -13.24 -9.89
CA LEU A 53 -7.92 -12.25 -10.12
C LEU A 53 -9.24 -12.62 -9.43
N SER A 54 -9.48 -13.91 -9.18
CA SER A 54 -10.59 -14.37 -8.35
C SER A 54 -10.31 -14.20 -6.85
N GLY A 55 -9.06 -13.92 -6.47
CA GLY A 55 -8.56 -13.76 -5.12
C GLY A 55 -7.49 -14.80 -4.78
N PHE A 56 -6.49 -14.41 -3.99
CA PHE A 56 -5.43 -15.35 -3.61
C PHE A 56 -5.93 -16.46 -2.66
N THR A 57 -5.29 -17.62 -2.77
CA THR A 57 -5.43 -18.75 -1.85
C THR A 57 -4.03 -19.18 -1.38
N ILE A 58 -3.89 -19.52 -0.10
CA ILE A 58 -2.61 -19.93 0.51
C ILE A 58 -2.83 -21.19 1.36
N PRO A 59 -2.23 -22.33 1.02
CA PRO A 59 -1.45 -22.54 -0.20
C PRO A 59 -2.38 -22.71 -1.41
N SER A 60 -1.85 -22.49 -2.61
CA SER A 60 -2.47 -22.90 -3.87
C SER A 60 -2.05 -24.32 -4.26
N ILE A 61 -2.65 -24.88 -5.32
CA ILE A 61 -2.28 -26.19 -5.87
C ILE A 61 -0.84 -26.25 -6.41
N ASN A 62 -0.24 -25.09 -6.69
CA ASN A 62 1.17 -24.99 -7.10
C ASN A 62 2.13 -24.92 -5.92
N GLN A 63 1.61 -24.72 -4.70
CA GLN A 63 2.39 -24.58 -3.47
C GLN A 63 2.33 -25.83 -2.59
N THR A 64 1.21 -26.55 -2.61
CA THR A 64 1.08 -27.89 -2.02
C THR A 64 0.27 -28.81 -2.93
N GLU A 65 0.47 -30.13 -2.83
CA GLU A 65 -0.20 -31.13 -3.69
C GLU A 65 -1.74 -31.07 -3.65
N SER A 66 -2.32 -30.55 -2.57
CA SER A 66 -3.77 -30.45 -2.38
C SER A 66 -4.31 -29.02 -2.50
N GLY A 67 -3.45 -28.00 -2.47
CA GLY A 67 -3.87 -26.61 -2.24
C GLY A 67 -4.37 -26.35 -0.81
N TYR A 68 -3.94 -27.17 0.15
CA TYR A 68 -4.18 -26.98 1.59
C TYR A 68 -2.90 -27.21 2.39
N PHE A 69 -2.81 -26.54 3.54
CA PHE A 69 -1.90 -26.93 4.61
C PHE A 69 -2.53 -28.08 5.40
N ASN A 70 -1.74 -29.11 5.67
CA ASN A 70 -2.09 -30.16 6.60
C ASN A 70 -1.60 -29.75 7.98
N PHE A 71 -2.43 -29.98 8.99
CA PHE A 71 -2.00 -29.90 10.39
C PHE A 71 -2.30 -31.20 11.11
N ASN A 72 -1.46 -31.52 12.08
CA ASN A 72 -1.61 -32.70 12.91
C ASN A 72 -1.50 -32.33 14.39
N PHE A 73 -2.13 -33.16 15.22
CA PHE A 73 -1.91 -33.19 16.65
C PHE A 73 -2.34 -34.54 17.21
N LYS A 74 -1.80 -34.87 18.38
CA LYS A 74 -2.23 -36.02 19.18
C LYS A 74 -2.95 -35.52 20.43
N LEU A 75 -4.14 -36.05 20.71
CA LEU A 75 -4.87 -35.80 21.95
C LEU A 75 -5.00 -37.08 22.76
N THR A 76 -4.63 -37.02 24.04
CA THR A 76 -4.76 -38.14 25.01
C THR A 76 -5.73 -37.74 26.11
N ASN A 77 -6.77 -38.57 26.34
CA ASN A 77 -7.71 -38.37 27.44
C ASN A 77 -7.08 -38.85 28.75
N ASN A 78 -6.76 -37.91 29.64
CA ASN A 78 -6.16 -38.21 30.95
C ASN A 78 -7.21 -38.23 32.07
N SER A 79 -8.49 -38.07 31.73
CA SER A 79 -9.59 -38.12 32.68
C SER A 79 -9.96 -39.57 33.00
N ASN A 80 -10.77 -39.75 34.04
CA ASN A 80 -11.27 -41.07 34.43
C ASN A 80 -12.58 -41.46 33.74
N LYS A 81 -13.04 -40.69 32.74
CA LYS A 81 -14.29 -40.92 32.01
C LYS A 81 -14.05 -40.86 30.51
N GLU A 82 -14.89 -41.57 29.77
CA GLU A 82 -15.02 -41.33 28.34
C GLU A 82 -15.58 -39.92 28.13
N LYS A 83 -14.97 -39.15 27.24
CA LYS A 83 -15.36 -37.76 26.93
C LYS A 83 -15.27 -37.51 25.43
N GLU A 84 -16.16 -36.67 24.92
CA GLU A 84 -16.05 -36.09 23.59
C GLU A 84 -15.29 -34.76 23.63
N TYR A 85 -14.48 -34.53 22.60
CA TYR A 85 -13.67 -33.33 22.45
C TYR A 85 -13.93 -32.67 21.09
N PHE A 86 -13.85 -31.35 21.06
CA PHE A 86 -14.10 -30.52 19.89
C PHE A 86 -12.88 -29.66 19.61
N TYR A 87 -12.52 -29.51 18.33
CA TYR A 87 -11.38 -28.68 17.93
C TYR A 87 -11.73 -27.67 16.84
N LYS A 88 -10.96 -26.58 16.80
CA LYS A 88 -10.99 -25.59 15.73
C LYS A 88 -9.63 -24.94 15.53
N ILE A 89 -9.31 -24.69 14.27
CA ILE A 89 -8.12 -23.94 13.86
C ILE A 89 -8.51 -22.54 13.41
N TYR A 90 -7.71 -21.56 13.79
CA TYR A 90 -7.81 -20.18 13.34
C TYR A 90 -6.46 -19.68 12.83
N TYR A 91 -6.47 -18.75 11.88
CA TYR A 91 -5.29 -18.03 11.42
C TYR A 91 -5.51 -16.53 11.49
N GLN A 92 -4.44 -15.75 11.66
CA GLN A 92 -4.51 -14.30 11.63
C GLN A 92 -3.22 -13.69 11.06
N ASN A 93 -3.33 -12.64 10.25
CA ASN A 93 -2.19 -11.81 9.88
C ASN A 93 -1.78 -10.92 11.06
N GLU A 94 -0.53 -11.01 11.46
CA GLU A 94 0.03 -10.34 12.62
C GLU A 94 0.77 -9.03 12.26
N SER A 95 1.34 -8.94 11.06
CA SER A 95 2.14 -7.77 10.64
C SER A 95 1.36 -6.46 10.64
N TYR A 96 0.09 -6.50 10.25
CA TYR A 96 -0.75 -5.31 10.06
C TYR A 96 -2.03 -5.35 10.90
N LYS A 97 -1.98 -6.02 12.06
CA LYS A 97 -3.14 -6.10 12.94
C LYS A 97 -3.29 -4.87 13.81
N ILE A 98 -4.54 -4.55 14.08
CA ILE A 98 -4.95 -3.73 15.22
C ILE A 98 -4.83 -4.61 16.46
N GLN A 99 -4.37 -4.02 17.56
CA GLN A 99 -4.22 -4.74 18.84
C GLN A 99 -5.58 -5.32 19.29
N GLU A 100 -5.59 -6.56 19.79
CA GLU A 100 -6.84 -7.26 20.15
C GLU A 100 -7.63 -6.55 21.27
N CYS A 101 -6.93 -5.91 22.20
CA CYS A 101 -7.50 -5.33 23.40
C CYS A 101 -7.47 -3.81 23.40
N ASP A 102 -8.48 -3.19 24.01
CA ASP A 102 -8.49 -1.75 24.23
C ASP A 102 -7.30 -1.31 25.10
N SER A 103 -6.64 -0.24 24.67
CA SER A 103 -5.45 0.30 25.34
C SER A 103 -5.68 0.73 26.80
N LYS A 104 -6.92 1.09 27.16
CA LYS A 104 -7.32 1.50 28.51
C LYS A 104 -7.94 0.35 29.30
N ASN A 105 -8.59 -0.61 28.62
CA ASN A 105 -9.20 -1.77 29.26
C ASN A 105 -8.88 -3.07 28.52
N LYS A 106 -7.92 -3.84 29.04
CA LYS A 106 -7.52 -5.13 28.45
C LYS A 106 -8.62 -6.21 28.45
N ALA A 107 -9.69 -6.02 29.22
CA ALA A 107 -10.85 -6.92 29.24
C ALA A 107 -11.92 -6.55 28.19
N GLN A 108 -11.64 -5.58 27.32
CA GLN A 108 -12.49 -5.20 26.20
C GLN A 108 -11.73 -5.35 24.88
N GLN A 109 -12.45 -5.75 23.82
CA GLN A 109 -11.91 -5.78 22.48
C GLN A 109 -11.61 -4.35 22.03
N ALA A 110 -10.47 -4.13 21.36
CA ALA A 110 -10.17 -2.81 20.83
C ALA A 110 -11.15 -2.43 19.70
N GLN A 111 -11.29 -1.13 19.49
CA GLN A 111 -12.06 -0.62 18.35
C GLN A 111 -11.40 -1.07 17.03
N TYR A 112 -12.21 -1.43 16.04
CA TYR A 112 -11.79 -1.84 14.69
C TYR A 112 -11.05 -3.18 14.60
N VAL A 113 -10.96 -3.98 15.69
CA VAL A 113 -10.33 -5.31 15.65
C VAL A 113 -10.98 -6.23 14.62
N GLU A 114 -12.24 -6.01 14.27
CA GLU A 114 -12.92 -6.70 13.17
C GLU A 114 -12.26 -6.46 11.80
N GLU A 115 -11.46 -5.41 11.64
CA GLU A 115 -10.68 -5.15 10.42
C GLU A 115 -9.46 -6.09 10.29
N ASN A 116 -9.02 -6.74 11.37
CA ASN A 116 -7.94 -7.72 11.32
C ASN A 116 -8.27 -8.83 10.31
N PHE A 117 -7.26 -9.29 9.57
CA PHE A 117 -7.41 -10.39 8.65
C PHE A 117 -7.23 -11.70 9.40
N TYR A 118 -8.34 -12.38 9.69
CA TYR A 118 -8.34 -13.68 10.35
C TYR A 118 -9.41 -14.60 9.75
N GLY A 119 -9.21 -15.91 9.92
CA GLY A 119 -10.11 -16.94 9.38
C GLY A 119 -9.96 -18.28 10.09
N SER A 120 -10.63 -19.30 9.54
CA SER A 120 -10.59 -20.70 9.99
C SER A 120 -10.62 -21.62 8.76
N TRP A 121 -11.48 -22.64 8.71
CA TRP A 121 -11.78 -23.33 7.45
C TRP A 121 -12.41 -22.39 6.43
N GLU A 122 -12.20 -22.71 5.15
CA GLU A 122 -12.79 -21.97 4.04
C GLU A 122 -14.31 -22.02 4.04
N ASP A 123 -14.90 -23.19 4.34
CA ASP A 123 -16.33 -23.28 4.62
C ASP A 123 -16.61 -22.73 6.01
N THR A 124 -17.12 -21.51 6.05
CA THR A 124 -17.42 -20.78 7.29
C THR A 124 -18.56 -21.41 8.10
N ASN A 125 -19.34 -22.33 7.50
CA ASN A 125 -20.37 -23.08 8.23
C ASN A 125 -19.76 -24.15 9.14
N ILE A 126 -18.48 -24.50 8.97
CA ILE A 126 -17.80 -25.42 9.86
C ILE A 126 -17.54 -24.72 11.20
N GLY A 127 -18.24 -25.17 12.23
CA GLY A 127 -18.09 -24.76 13.63
C GLY A 127 -16.81 -25.33 14.25
N PHE A 128 -16.91 -25.97 15.42
CA PHE A 128 -15.85 -26.88 15.88
C PHE A 128 -16.13 -28.29 15.34
N LYS A 129 -15.09 -29.02 14.96
CA LYS A 129 -15.20 -30.43 14.55
C LYS A 129 -15.10 -31.33 15.78
N SER A 130 -15.94 -32.37 15.86
CA SER A 130 -15.83 -33.40 16.90
C SER A 130 -14.67 -34.35 16.61
N LEU A 131 -13.95 -34.76 17.66
CA LEU A 131 -12.96 -35.85 17.65
C LEU A 131 -13.59 -37.21 18.00
N GLY A 132 -14.90 -37.25 18.24
CA GLY A 132 -15.60 -38.38 18.82
C GLY A 132 -15.26 -38.58 20.29
N LYS A 133 -15.83 -39.65 20.86
CA LYS A 133 -15.59 -40.05 22.24
C LYS A 133 -14.27 -40.80 22.36
N ILE A 134 -13.47 -40.43 23.35
CA ILE A 134 -12.16 -41.02 23.63
C ILE A 134 -12.19 -41.63 25.02
N SER A 135 -11.89 -42.92 25.13
CA SER A 135 -11.88 -43.61 26.43
C SER A 135 -10.73 -43.14 27.33
N PRO A 136 -10.82 -43.32 28.66
CA PRO A 136 -9.74 -43.00 29.58
C PRO A 136 -8.41 -43.63 29.17
N SER A 137 -7.33 -42.85 29.21
CA SER A 137 -5.96 -43.25 28.81
C SER A 137 -5.77 -43.61 27.34
N GLU A 138 -6.81 -43.49 26.51
CA GLU A 138 -6.67 -43.62 25.05
C GLU A 138 -6.29 -42.28 24.41
N PHE A 139 -5.83 -42.37 23.17
CA PHE A 139 -5.44 -41.21 22.38
C PHE A 139 -5.98 -41.30 20.96
N ILE A 140 -6.15 -40.15 20.34
CA ILE A 140 -6.39 -39.99 18.91
C ILE A 140 -5.23 -39.20 18.29
N VAL A 141 -4.87 -39.56 17.07
CA VAL A 141 -4.00 -38.75 16.21
C VAL A 141 -4.89 -38.18 15.11
N LEU A 142 -4.95 -36.86 15.02
CA LEU A 142 -5.69 -36.16 13.98
C LEU A 142 -4.73 -35.70 12.89
N THR A 143 -5.16 -35.83 11.64
CA THR A 143 -4.66 -35.02 10.53
C THR A 143 -5.87 -34.38 9.86
N ASP A 144 -5.83 -33.06 9.70
CA ASP A 144 -6.86 -32.28 9.02
C ASP A 144 -6.16 -31.20 8.19
N SER A 145 -6.92 -30.40 7.45
CA SER A 145 -6.36 -29.41 6.54
C SER A 145 -7.13 -28.09 6.54
N PHE A 146 -6.45 -27.02 6.17
CA PHE A 146 -7.01 -25.69 6.00
C PHE A 146 -6.25 -24.91 4.94
N ARG A 147 -6.86 -23.81 4.46
CA ARG A 147 -6.19 -22.83 3.61
C ARG A 147 -6.69 -21.43 3.96
N ILE A 148 -5.84 -20.45 3.71
CA ILE A 148 -6.13 -19.03 3.85
C ILE A 148 -6.70 -18.55 2.51
N VAL A 149 -7.86 -17.90 2.56
CA VAL A 149 -8.56 -17.41 1.36
C VAL A 149 -8.93 -15.95 1.51
N GLY A 150 -9.10 -15.27 0.37
CA GLY A 150 -9.74 -13.96 0.37
C GLY A 150 -11.19 -14.02 0.90
N ASN A 151 -11.64 -12.93 1.52
CA ASN A 151 -12.90 -12.87 2.27
C ASN A 151 -13.11 -14.07 3.23
N PRO A 152 -12.20 -14.28 4.21
CA PRO A 152 -12.17 -15.51 5.03
C PRO A 152 -13.35 -15.67 5.98
N ARG A 153 -14.15 -14.61 6.20
CA ARG A 153 -15.37 -14.63 7.01
C ARG A 153 -16.65 -14.65 6.16
N ASN A 154 -16.52 -14.76 4.84
CA ASN A 154 -17.66 -14.77 3.92
C ASN A 154 -18.60 -13.56 4.13
N GLU A 155 -18.04 -12.36 4.26
CA GLU A 155 -18.82 -11.14 4.49
C GLU A 155 -19.57 -10.70 3.23
N GLU A 156 -20.87 -10.46 3.36
CA GLU A 156 -21.80 -10.06 2.28
C GLU A 156 -21.37 -8.80 1.52
N LYS A 157 -20.67 -7.87 2.18
CA LYS A 157 -20.20 -6.62 1.53
C LYS A 157 -19.16 -6.86 0.42
N TYR A 158 -18.61 -8.06 0.32
CA TYR A 158 -17.69 -8.46 -0.74
C TYR A 158 -18.34 -9.36 -1.78
N PHE A 159 -19.68 -9.51 -1.76
CA PHE A 159 -20.40 -10.20 -2.80
C PHE A 159 -20.82 -9.23 -3.90
N PHE A 160 -20.83 -9.70 -5.14
CA PHE A 160 -21.36 -8.97 -6.28
C PHE A 160 -22.21 -9.91 -7.14
N TYR A 161 -23.49 -9.56 -7.35
CA TYR A 161 -24.48 -10.42 -8.01
C TYR A 161 -24.55 -11.86 -7.46
N GLY A 162 -24.36 -12.03 -6.15
CA GLY A 162 -24.42 -13.33 -5.47
C GLY A 162 -23.12 -14.14 -5.53
N GLU A 163 -22.08 -13.64 -6.19
CA GLU A 163 -20.74 -14.24 -6.21
C GLU A 163 -19.85 -13.63 -5.12
N ASN A 164 -19.12 -14.46 -4.37
CA ASN A 164 -18.13 -13.99 -3.42
C ASN A 164 -16.85 -13.56 -4.16
N ASP A 165 -16.65 -12.25 -4.28
CA ASP A 165 -15.44 -11.67 -4.84
C ASP A 165 -14.31 -11.71 -3.80
N ARG A 166 -13.70 -12.88 -3.63
CA ARG A 166 -12.64 -13.10 -2.62
C ARG A 166 -11.49 -12.10 -2.74
N TRP A 167 -11.18 -11.63 -3.95
CA TRP A 167 -10.16 -10.62 -4.22
C TRP A 167 -10.40 -9.27 -3.52
N LYS A 168 -11.65 -8.92 -3.17
CA LYS A 168 -11.99 -7.66 -2.46
C LYS A 168 -11.48 -7.63 -1.02
N ARG A 169 -11.07 -8.78 -0.49
CA ARG A 169 -10.36 -8.88 0.78
C ARG A 169 -9.30 -9.96 0.68
N ASN A 170 -8.30 -9.70 -0.15
CA ASN A 170 -7.17 -10.60 -0.35
C ASN A 170 -6.47 -10.96 0.98
N PRO A 171 -5.87 -12.17 1.09
CA PRO A 171 -4.83 -12.46 2.06
C PRO A 171 -3.80 -11.33 2.13
N ARG A 172 -3.39 -10.98 3.35
CA ARG A 172 -2.38 -9.96 3.59
C ARG A 172 -0.99 -10.57 3.42
N VAL A 173 -0.02 -9.74 3.10
CA VAL A 173 1.39 -10.09 3.24
C VAL A 173 1.84 -9.93 4.70
N GLY A 174 2.99 -10.50 5.03
CA GLY A 174 3.60 -10.45 6.36
C GLY A 174 3.43 -11.76 7.16
N GLU A 175 3.62 -11.66 8.46
CA GLU A 175 3.60 -12.79 9.39
C GLU A 175 2.16 -13.21 9.69
N TYR A 176 1.94 -14.52 9.78
CA TYR A 176 0.71 -15.15 10.20
C TYR A 176 0.94 -15.99 11.45
N SER A 177 -0.01 -15.89 12.37
CA SER A 177 -0.14 -16.79 13.49
C SER A 177 -1.22 -17.84 13.22
N PHE A 178 -1.05 -19.03 13.82
CA PHE A 178 -2.05 -20.09 13.82
C PHE A 178 -2.42 -20.46 15.26
N MET A 179 -3.71 -20.64 15.51
CA MET A 179 -4.25 -20.96 16.83
C MET A 179 -5.13 -22.21 16.76
N LEU A 180 -4.76 -23.24 17.52
CA LEU A 180 -5.56 -24.43 17.76
C LEU A 180 -6.30 -24.29 19.09
N VAL A 181 -7.61 -24.46 19.05
CA VAL A 181 -8.47 -24.51 20.23
C VAL A 181 -9.09 -25.88 20.34
N ILE A 182 -9.00 -26.51 21.52
CA ILE A 182 -9.66 -27.76 21.84
C ILE A 182 -10.46 -27.58 23.13
N VAL A 183 -11.68 -28.13 23.19
CA VAL A 183 -12.56 -28.06 24.37
C VAL A 183 -13.31 -29.38 24.54
N ASP A 184 -13.66 -29.74 25.77
CA ASP A 184 -14.50 -30.91 26.05
C ASP A 184 -16.00 -30.60 25.91
N GLU A 185 -16.82 -31.65 25.78
CA GLU A 185 -18.27 -31.53 25.62
C GLU A 185 -18.96 -30.69 26.71
N GLU A 186 -18.50 -30.78 27.96
CA GLU A 186 -19.09 -30.07 29.11
C GLU A 186 -18.93 -28.55 29.00
N ASN A 187 -17.85 -28.09 28.35
CA ASN A 187 -17.53 -26.67 28.24
C ASN A 187 -17.75 -26.11 26.82
N PHE A 188 -18.02 -26.95 25.83
CA PHE A 188 -18.26 -26.55 24.44
C PHE A 188 -19.41 -25.54 24.29
N GLU A 189 -20.52 -25.74 25.02
CA GLU A 189 -21.69 -24.85 24.97
C GLU A 189 -21.45 -23.46 25.58
N GLN A 190 -20.33 -23.25 26.29
CA GLN A 190 -19.94 -21.92 26.78
C GLN A 190 -19.39 -21.03 25.66
N ILE A 191 -18.98 -21.63 24.52
CA ILE A 191 -18.47 -20.89 23.37
C ILE A 191 -19.67 -20.33 22.59
N PRO A 192 -19.78 -19.00 22.39
CA PRO A 192 -20.87 -18.42 21.61
C PRO A 192 -20.85 -18.83 20.15
N GLU A 193 -22.03 -18.88 19.51
CA GLU A 193 -22.17 -19.21 18.08
C GLU A 193 -21.32 -18.32 17.17
N TYR A 194 -21.17 -17.03 17.48
CA TYR A 194 -20.33 -16.11 16.70
C TYR A 194 -18.83 -16.33 16.85
N ILE A 195 -18.39 -17.16 17.80
CA ILE A 195 -17.00 -17.63 17.92
C ILE A 195 -16.85 -19.00 17.25
N LYS A 196 -17.86 -19.88 17.38
CA LYS A 196 -17.92 -21.16 16.65
C LYS A 196 -17.92 -20.92 15.14
N HIS A 197 -18.69 -19.94 14.67
CA HIS A 197 -18.86 -19.57 13.26
C HIS A 197 -18.42 -18.13 13.02
N ILE A 198 -17.23 -17.96 12.45
CA ILE A 198 -16.55 -16.65 12.31
C ILE A 198 -17.24 -15.67 11.34
N ASN A 199 -18.21 -16.15 10.57
CA ASN A 199 -19.04 -15.35 9.68
C ASN A 199 -20.21 -14.66 10.40
N LEU A 200 -20.51 -15.04 11.64
CA LEU A 200 -21.62 -14.47 12.40
C LEU A 200 -21.20 -13.23 13.19
N LEU A 201 -22.11 -12.26 13.25
CA LEU A 201 -21.98 -11.07 14.09
C LEU A 201 -22.49 -11.37 15.50
N LYS A 202 -21.90 -10.73 16.52
CA LYS A 202 -22.37 -10.81 17.91
C LYS A 202 -23.70 -10.08 18.12
N ASP A 203 -23.88 -8.92 17.50
CA ASP A 203 -24.99 -7.99 17.78
C ASP A 203 -25.49 -7.23 16.52
N SER A 204 -25.66 -7.94 15.40
CA SER A 204 -26.03 -7.38 14.08
C SER A 204 -25.06 -6.34 13.50
N ALA A 205 -24.03 -5.92 14.25
CA ALA A 205 -23.08 -4.91 13.83
C ALA A 205 -21.62 -5.33 14.03
N ASN A 206 -21.30 -6.06 15.10
CA ASN A 206 -19.90 -6.28 15.49
C ASN A 206 -19.46 -7.74 15.34
N PHE A 207 -18.27 -7.95 14.77
CA PHE A 207 -17.55 -9.21 14.90
C PHE A 207 -16.75 -9.25 16.20
N VAL A 208 -16.56 -10.44 16.75
CA VAL A 208 -15.60 -10.68 17.83
C VAL A 208 -14.44 -11.49 17.27
N SER A 209 -13.21 -11.03 17.51
CA SER A 209 -12.00 -11.75 17.14
C SER A 209 -11.87 -13.03 17.98
N PRO A 210 -11.68 -14.21 17.37
CA PRO A 210 -11.37 -15.43 18.12
C PRO A 210 -10.07 -15.29 18.92
N TYR A 211 -9.09 -14.56 18.40
CA TYR A 211 -7.83 -14.26 19.09
C TYR A 211 -8.09 -13.44 20.35
N TYR A 212 -8.91 -12.39 20.25
CA TYR A 212 -9.37 -11.65 21.43
C TYR A 212 -10.08 -12.58 22.43
N TYR A 213 -11.08 -13.34 21.96
CA TYR A 213 -11.95 -14.14 22.81
C TYR A 213 -11.19 -15.20 23.63
N PHE A 214 -10.33 -15.99 22.98
CA PHE A 214 -9.62 -17.10 23.63
C PHE A 214 -8.38 -16.65 24.44
N LEU A 215 -7.71 -15.57 24.04
CA LEU A 215 -6.48 -15.13 24.69
C LEU A 215 -6.72 -14.08 25.79
N TYR A 216 -7.77 -13.27 25.69
CA TYR A 216 -7.97 -12.10 26.56
C TYR A 216 -9.39 -11.94 27.11
N GLY A 217 -10.40 -12.37 26.32
CA GLY A 217 -11.82 -12.29 26.64
C GLY A 217 -12.32 -13.46 27.50
N GLU A 218 -13.63 -13.72 27.45
CA GLU A 218 -14.30 -14.74 28.27
C GLU A 218 -13.84 -16.17 27.97
N GLY A 219 -13.43 -16.44 26.74
CA GLY A 219 -12.91 -17.75 26.31
C GLY A 219 -11.65 -18.17 27.06
N LYS A 220 -10.85 -17.20 27.53
CA LYS A 220 -9.66 -17.47 28.32
C LYS A 220 -9.97 -18.11 29.66
N ASP A 221 -11.20 -18.06 30.16
CA ASP A 221 -11.56 -18.58 31.48
C ASP A 221 -12.34 -19.90 31.40
N ILE A 222 -12.65 -20.38 30.19
CA ILE A 222 -13.31 -21.67 29.97
C ILE A 222 -12.42 -22.81 30.51
N LYS A 223 -13.00 -23.66 31.37
CA LYS A 223 -12.32 -24.85 31.91
C LYS A 223 -12.15 -25.91 30.83
N ASN A 224 -11.11 -26.74 30.94
CA ASN A 224 -10.82 -27.79 29.96
C ASN A 224 -10.77 -27.28 28.49
N CYS A 225 -10.40 -26.02 28.31
CA CYS A 225 -10.18 -25.42 26.99
C CYS A 225 -8.68 -25.18 26.79
N PHE A 226 -8.09 -25.97 25.89
CA PHE A 226 -6.72 -25.88 25.45
C PHE A 226 -6.61 -24.90 24.30
N VAL A 227 -5.67 -23.97 24.39
CA VAL A 227 -5.36 -23.00 23.35
C VAL A 227 -3.86 -23.04 23.09
N LYS A 228 -3.48 -23.40 21.86
CA LYS A 228 -2.09 -23.33 21.38
C LYS A 228 -2.01 -22.29 20.29
N LEU A 229 -1.22 -21.25 20.54
CA LEU A 229 -0.84 -20.24 19.57
C LEU A 229 0.58 -20.53 19.06
N GLU A 230 0.75 -20.49 17.75
CA GLU A 230 2.04 -20.36 17.07
C GLU A 230 2.10 -18.96 16.47
N GLU A 231 2.94 -18.07 17.04
CA GLU A 231 2.90 -16.63 16.74
C GLU A 231 3.47 -16.27 15.36
N LYS A 232 4.38 -17.10 14.83
CA LYS A 232 5.09 -16.88 13.56
C LYS A 232 5.09 -18.17 12.75
N ALA A 233 3.89 -18.64 12.42
CA ALA A 233 3.71 -19.90 11.73
C ALA A 233 4.07 -19.79 10.24
N LEU A 234 3.73 -18.68 9.59
CA LEU A 234 3.97 -18.48 8.16
C LEU A 234 4.22 -17.00 7.83
N LYS A 235 5.24 -16.70 7.04
CA LYS A 235 5.51 -15.40 6.46
C LYS A 235 5.14 -15.41 4.97
N VAL A 236 4.24 -14.52 4.58
CA VAL A 236 3.74 -14.40 3.22
C VAL A 236 4.34 -13.16 2.54
N THR A 237 4.89 -13.28 1.34
CA THR A 237 5.34 -12.12 0.55
C THR A 237 4.72 -12.13 -0.84
N ALA A 238 4.64 -10.97 -1.50
CA ALA A 238 4.15 -10.86 -2.87
C ALA A 238 5.25 -10.33 -3.80
N LYS A 239 5.48 -11.05 -4.91
CA LYS A 239 6.47 -10.71 -5.94
C LYS A 239 5.83 -10.80 -7.32
N PRO A 240 5.08 -9.78 -7.76
CA PRO A 240 4.39 -9.85 -9.04
C PRO A 240 5.40 -9.98 -10.20
N ASN A 241 5.09 -10.84 -11.16
CA ASN A 241 5.90 -11.12 -12.34
C ASN A 241 5.83 -9.95 -13.33
N LEU A 242 6.95 -9.26 -13.51
CA LEU A 242 7.09 -8.11 -14.41
C LEU A 242 7.22 -8.56 -15.88
N GLY A 243 7.68 -9.78 -16.10
CA GLY A 243 7.81 -10.44 -17.41
C GLY A 243 6.54 -11.18 -17.88
N GLY A 244 5.50 -11.27 -17.04
CA GLY A 244 4.26 -12.00 -17.32
C GLY A 244 3.33 -11.34 -18.35
N GLY A 245 3.72 -10.17 -18.86
CA GLY A 245 2.98 -9.42 -19.86
C GLY A 245 2.19 -8.24 -19.30
N ILE A 246 1.54 -7.50 -20.19
CA ILE A 246 0.71 -6.33 -19.87
C ILE A 246 -0.72 -6.57 -20.35
N TYR A 247 -1.66 -6.50 -19.42
CA TYR A 247 -3.08 -6.46 -19.71
C TYR A 247 -3.46 -5.08 -20.26
N VAL A 248 -4.40 -5.07 -21.19
CA VAL A 248 -4.94 -3.85 -21.78
C VAL A 248 -6.45 -3.90 -21.64
N ASN A 249 -7.00 -2.88 -20.99
CA ASN A 249 -8.44 -2.65 -20.95
C ASN A 249 -8.84 -1.83 -22.19
N HIS A 250 -9.44 -2.49 -23.19
CA HIS A 250 -9.81 -1.84 -24.45
C HIS A 250 -10.82 -0.70 -24.29
N TYR A 251 -11.65 -0.73 -23.25
CA TYR A 251 -12.62 0.34 -22.99
C TYR A 251 -11.98 1.69 -22.67
N MET A 252 -10.67 1.72 -22.40
CA MET A 252 -9.91 2.93 -22.14
C MET A 252 -9.35 3.56 -23.43
N PHE A 253 -9.47 2.89 -24.58
CA PHE A 253 -9.00 3.37 -25.88
C PHE A 253 -10.15 3.74 -26.80
N ASP A 254 -9.87 4.60 -27.78
CA ASP A 254 -10.85 5.00 -28.80
C ASP A 254 -11.03 3.87 -29.82
N GLU A 255 -12.18 3.19 -29.75
CA GLU A 255 -12.56 2.07 -30.62
C GLU A 255 -12.71 2.47 -32.10
N THR A 256 -12.76 3.76 -32.43
CA THR A 256 -12.83 4.24 -33.81
C THR A 256 -11.48 4.25 -34.52
N ILE A 257 -10.38 4.06 -33.78
CA ILE A 257 -9.04 4.01 -34.34
C ILE A 257 -8.84 2.70 -35.11
N GLU A 258 -8.50 2.81 -36.40
CA GLU A 258 -8.06 1.67 -37.20
C GLU A 258 -6.75 1.07 -36.64
N ASP A 259 -6.61 -0.26 -36.71
CA ASP A 259 -5.46 -1.03 -36.26
C ASP A 259 -5.13 -0.89 -34.76
N LEU A 260 -6.11 -1.04 -33.86
CA LEU A 260 -5.85 -1.08 -32.40
C LEU A 260 -4.81 -2.14 -32.01
N ASP A 261 -4.70 -3.22 -32.77
CA ASP A 261 -3.73 -4.29 -32.55
C ASP A 261 -2.34 -4.00 -33.15
N LYS A 262 -2.09 -2.80 -33.67
CA LYS A 262 -0.82 -2.42 -34.32
C LYS A 262 0.43 -2.73 -33.48
N TYR A 263 0.35 -2.60 -32.17
CA TYR A 263 1.46 -2.88 -31.24
C TYR A 263 1.19 -4.10 -30.35
N GLN A 264 0.21 -4.92 -30.72
CA GLN A 264 -0.01 -6.22 -30.08
C GLN A 264 1.25 -7.07 -30.18
N SER A 265 1.56 -7.78 -29.09
CA SER A 265 2.66 -8.72 -29.06
C SER A 265 2.28 -9.97 -28.28
N CYS A 266 3.14 -10.98 -28.29
CA CYS A 266 2.94 -12.18 -27.46
C CYS A 266 2.87 -11.86 -25.95
N ASN A 267 3.36 -10.69 -25.52
CA ASN A 267 3.43 -10.30 -24.11
C ASN A 267 2.68 -8.99 -23.80
N CYS A 268 1.79 -8.54 -24.70
CA CYS A 268 0.95 -7.36 -24.47
C CYS A 268 -0.27 -7.37 -25.40
N ASN A 269 -1.43 -6.97 -24.88
CA ASN A 269 -2.68 -6.83 -25.62
C ASN A 269 -3.14 -8.11 -26.35
N ASN A 270 -3.01 -9.29 -25.74
CA ASN A 270 -3.56 -10.55 -26.27
C ASN A 270 -4.42 -11.26 -25.23
N SER A 271 -5.24 -12.23 -25.68
CA SER A 271 -6.20 -12.93 -24.81
C SER A 271 -5.58 -13.62 -23.60
N SER A 272 -4.34 -14.10 -23.69
CA SER A 272 -3.68 -14.75 -22.54
C SER A 272 -3.26 -13.78 -21.43
N MET A 273 -3.26 -12.47 -21.70
CA MET A 273 -2.89 -11.45 -20.71
C MET A 273 -3.93 -11.31 -19.60
N GLU A 274 -5.18 -11.71 -19.86
CA GLU A 274 -6.20 -11.71 -18.82
C GLU A 274 -5.78 -12.57 -17.62
N GLU A 275 -5.23 -13.76 -17.87
CA GLU A 275 -4.79 -14.69 -16.82
C GLU A 275 -3.34 -14.43 -16.36
N LYS A 276 -2.44 -14.08 -17.29
CA LYS A 276 -0.99 -14.05 -17.01
C LYS A 276 -0.44 -12.72 -16.54
N ALA A 277 -1.02 -11.60 -16.97
CA ALA A 277 -0.43 -10.30 -16.72
C ALA A 277 -0.78 -9.83 -15.30
N HIS A 278 0.23 -9.53 -14.49
CA HIS A 278 0.00 -8.99 -13.14
C HIS A 278 -0.20 -7.48 -13.15
N PHE A 279 0.08 -6.84 -14.28
CA PHE A 279 -0.02 -5.40 -14.51
C PHE A 279 -0.90 -5.09 -15.71
N GLU A 280 -1.53 -3.92 -15.66
CA GLU A 280 -2.31 -3.32 -16.73
C GLU A 280 -1.65 -2.01 -17.18
N GLN A 281 -1.80 -1.67 -18.46
CA GLN A 281 -1.44 -0.35 -18.97
C GLN A 281 -2.30 0.72 -18.31
N PHE A 282 -1.67 1.64 -17.58
CA PHE A 282 -2.37 2.72 -16.91
C PHE A 282 -2.52 3.94 -17.83
N LEU A 283 -3.76 4.30 -18.13
CA LEU A 283 -4.11 5.53 -18.83
C LEU A 283 -4.61 6.57 -17.82
N HIS A 284 -3.93 7.72 -17.79
CA HIS A 284 -4.22 8.77 -16.82
C HIS A 284 -5.51 9.48 -17.19
N TYR A 285 -6.22 9.98 -16.19
CA TYR A 285 -7.22 11.01 -16.45
C TYR A 285 -6.53 12.31 -16.86
N ILE A 286 -6.94 12.89 -17.99
CA ILE A 286 -6.43 14.19 -18.47
C ILE A 286 -7.47 15.26 -18.21
N ASP A 287 -7.13 16.23 -17.37
CA ASP A 287 -7.95 17.43 -17.15
C ASP A 287 -7.82 18.40 -18.33
N GLU A 288 -8.94 18.72 -18.98
CA GLU A 288 -8.99 19.66 -20.11
C GLU A 288 -8.51 21.08 -19.75
N SER A 289 -8.53 21.44 -18.47
CA SER A 289 -8.03 22.73 -17.98
C SER A 289 -6.49 22.80 -17.97
N SER A 290 -5.81 21.65 -18.09
CA SER A 290 -4.35 21.52 -18.00
C SER A 290 -3.62 21.76 -19.33
N ARG A 291 -4.15 22.63 -20.21
CA ARG A 291 -3.51 22.97 -21.49
C ARG A 291 -2.13 23.60 -21.26
N LEU A 292 -1.15 23.10 -22.01
CA LEU A 292 0.23 23.56 -21.97
C LEU A 292 0.53 24.35 -23.26
N HIS A 293 0.88 25.63 -23.12
CA HIS A 293 1.26 26.51 -24.23
C HIS A 293 2.77 26.45 -24.48
N ASN A 294 3.22 25.34 -25.04
CA ASN A 294 4.65 25.02 -25.10
C ASN A 294 5.39 25.86 -26.14
N VAL A 295 6.64 26.21 -25.83
CA VAL A 295 7.57 26.72 -26.82
C VAL A 295 7.70 25.74 -28.00
N PRO A 296 7.72 26.22 -29.26
CA PRO A 296 7.75 25.39 -30.46
C PRO A 296 9.16 24.81 -30.73
N VAL A 297 9.81 24.27 -29.70
CA VAL A 297 11.18 23.77 -29.73
C VAL A 297 11.18 22.28 -29.41
N ILE A 298 11.92 21.50 -30.18
CA ILE A 298 12.20 20.09 -29.94
C ILE A 298 13.69 19.99 -29.61
N LYS A 299 14.04 19.47 -28.43
CA LYS A 299 15.43 19.34 -27.98
C LYS A 299 15.60 18.15 -27.03
N ASP A 300 16.75 17.49 -27.05
CA ASP A 300 17.11 16.54 -26.00
C ASP A 300 17.65 17.33 -24.79
N VAL A 301 16.74 17.64 -23.85
CA VAL A 301 17.10 18.44 -22.67
C VAL A 301 18.18 17.76 -21.83
N LEU A 302 18.20 16.42 -21.80
CA LEU A 302 19.11 15.66 -20.94
C LEU A 302 20.53 15.60 -21.52
N ASN A 303 20.70 15.49 -22.84
CA ASN A 303 22.01 15.19 -23.45
C ASN A 303 22.55 16.26 -24.42
N GLU A 304 21.74 17.22 -24.88
CA GLU A 304 22.18 18.25 -25.85
C GLU A 304 22.51 19.62 -25.20
N GLY A 305 22.94 19.61 -23.93
CA GLY A 305 23.43 20.81 -23.24
C GLY A 305 22.41 21.94 -23.17
N PHE A 306 21.15 21.63 -22.84
CA PHE A 306 20.11 22.65 -22.67
C PHE A 306 20.34 23.46 -21.38
N THR A 307 20.66 24.74 -21.51
CA THR A 307 21.12 25.56 -20.36
C THR A 307 20.01 26.38 -19.73
N ASN A 308 20.24 26.89 -18.51
CA ASN A 308 19.33 27.86 -17.87
C ASN A 308 19.20 29.14 -18.70
N GLU A 309 20.25 29.54 -19.41
CA GLU A 309 20.25 30.69 -20.31
C GLU A 309 19.24 30.49 -21.46
N GLU A 310 19.31 29.33 -22.13
CA GLU A 310 18.38 28.98 -23.20
C GLU A 310 16.94 28.88 -22.67
N TYR A 311 16.73 28.25 -21.51
CA TYR A 311 15.42 28.20 -20.86
C TYR A 311 14.86 29.61 -20.61
N ASN A 312 15.68 30.52 -20.06
CA ASN A 312 15.27 31.89 -19.79
C ASN A 312 14.96 32.65 -21.07
N TRP A 313 15.72 32.45 -22.16
CA TRP A 313 15.41 33.01 -23.47
C TRP A 313 14.07 32.55 -24.00
N LEU A 314 13.83 31.23 -23.99
CA LEU A 314 12.58 30.64 -24.45
C LEU A 314 11.39 31.19 -23.65
N SER A 315 11.57 31.33 -22.34
CA SER A 315 10.57 31.86 -21.43
C SER A 315 10.33 33.37 -21.62
N ALA A 316 11.34 34.14 -22.02
CA ALA A 316 11.26 35.59 -22.16
C ALA A 316 10.69 36.04 -23.52
N PHE A 317 11.01 35.34 -24.61
CA PHE A 317 10.78 35.84 -25.97
C PHE A 317 9.66 35.13 -26.75
N TYR A 318 9.21 33.94 -26.34
CA TYR A 318 8.04 33.31 -26.96
C TYR A 318 6.74 33.79 -26.33
N LYS A 319 5.93 34.48 -27.12
CA LYS A 319 4.58 34.90 -26.74
C LYS A 319 3.58 33.74 -26.84
N ILE A 320 2.38 33.93 -26.29
CA ILE A 320 1.35 32.88 -26.25
C ILE A 320 0.86 32.50 -27.66
N GLU A 321 0.81 33.45 -28.57
CA GLU A 321 0.43 33.26 -29.97
C GLU A 321 1.44 32.44 -30.79
N ASP A 322 2.70 32.41 -30.38
CA ASP A 322 3.79 31.69 -31.06
C ASP A 322 3.98 30.26 -30.51
N ARG A 323 3.19 29.87 -29.51
CA ARG A 323 3.34 28.61 -28.76
C ARG A 323 2.42 27.51 -29.29
N ILE A 324 2.90 26.28 -29.20
CA ILE A 324 2.12 25.08 -29.54
C ILE A 324 1.32 24.66 -28.32
N THR A 325 0.00 24.75 -28.45
CA THR A 325 -0.92 24.34 -27.38
C THR A 325 -1.22 22.85 -27.49
N VAL A 326 -0.87 22.09 -26.46
CA VAL A 326 -1.24 20.67 -26.33
C VAL A 326 -1.87 20.42 -24.97
N LEU A 327 -2.71 19.39 -24.89
CA LEU A 327 -2.99 18.73 -23.62
C LEU A 327 -1.89 17.69 -23.37
N PRO A 328 -1.55 17.36 -22.11
CA PRO A 328 -0.87 16.12 -21.83
C PRO A 328 -1.62 14.97 -22.50
N GLN A 329 -0.90 14.15 -23.25
CA GLN A 329 -1.49 13.11 -24.09
C GLN A 329 -1.34 11.74 -23.43
N LEU A 330 -2.00 10.75 -24.01
CA LEU A 330 -1.89 9.35 -23.64
C LEU A 330 -1.46 8.55 -24.86
N ALA A 331 -1.10 7.27 -24.62
CA ALA A 331 -0.87 6.35 -25.71
C ALA A 331 -2.10 6.27 -26.62
N LYS A 332 -1.90 6.46 -27.93
CA LYS A 332 -2.99 6.35 -28.91
C LYS A 332 -3.38 4.89 -29.12
N TYR A 333 -2.40 3.99 -29.05
CA TYR A 333 -2.58 2.56 -29.26
C TYR A 333 -2.17 1.78 -28.00
N PRO A 334 -2.85 0.67 -27.70
CA PRO A 334 -2.40 -0.32 -26.71
C PRO A 334 -0.92 -0.66 -26.87
N CYS A 335 -0.20 -0.84 -25.77
CA CYS A 335 1.21 -1.27 -25.74
C CYS A 335 2.22 -0.34 -26.42
N GLN A 336 1.80 0.78 -27.00
CA GLN A 336 2.69 1.67 -27.75
C GLN A 336 3.83 2.22 -26.87
N THR A 337 3.51 2.53 -25.61
CA THR A 337 4.42 3.20 -24.66
C THR A 337 4.86 2.30 -23.51
N ILE A 338 4.46 1.02 -23.52
CA ILE A 338 4.72 0.08 -22.43
C ILE A 338 5.11 -1.27 -23.00
N LYS A 339 6.15 -1.87 -22.43
CA LYS A 339 6.60 -3.21 -22.79
C LYS A 339 6.90 -4.04 -21.55
N SER A 340 6.43 -5.28 -21.51
CA SER A 340 6.91 -6.29 -20.57
C SER A 340 7.99 -7.14 -21.26
N ASP A 341 9.19 -7.12 -20.70
CA ASP A 341 10.35 -7.89 -21.15
C ASP A 341 10.45 -9.16 -20.29
N SER A 342 10.01 -10.29 -20.86
CA SER A 342 10.02 -11.59 -20.20
C SER A 342 11.42 -12.18 -20.02
N VAL A 343 12.41 -11.75 -20.82
CA VAL A 343 13.79 -12.27 -20.75
C VAL A 343 14.50 -11.67 -19.54
N ASN A 344 14.35 -10.37 -19.34
CA ASN A 344 14.97 -9.66 -18.22
C ASN A 344 14.05 -9.48 -17.01
N ASN A 345 12.81 -10.00 -17.10
CA ASN A 345 11.75 -9.85 -16.09
C ASN A 345 11.58 -8.39 -15.62
N LYS A 346 11.33 -7.48 -16.57
CA LYS A 346 11.16 -6.04 -16.30
C LYS A 346 10.01 -5.43 -17.11
N ILE A 347 9.48 -4.33 -16.61
CA ILE A 347 8.55 -3.47 -17.36
C ILE A 347 9.29 -2.21 -17.80
N ILE A 348 9.08 -1.81 -19.04
CA ILE A 348 9.61 -0.58 -19.63
C ILE A 348 8.43 0.34 -19.92
N ILE A 349 8.52 1.59 -19.45
CA ILE A 349 7.58 2.67 -19.76
C ILE A 349 8.31 3.77 -20.54
N CYS A 350 7.68 4.31 -21.58
CA CYS A 350 8.34 5.20 -22.54
C CYS A 350 7.47 6.40 -22.90
N ASN A 351 7.89 7.60 -22.53
CA ASN A 351 7.31 8.84 -23.05
C ASN A 351 7.97 9.13 -24.42
N PRO A 352 7.21 9.14 -25.53
CA PRO A 352 7.78 9.18 -26.87
C PRO A 352 8.32 10.57 -27.25
N ALA A 353 9.37 10.57 -28.08
CA ALA A 353 9.93 11.75 -28.72
C ALA A 353 8.91 12.47 -29.61
N SER A 354 9.03 13.79 -29.71
CA SER A 354 8.31 14.63 -30.67
C SER A 354 9.09 14.80 -31.96
N THR A 355 8.36 15.04 -33.05
CA THR A 355 8.90 15.49 -34.33
C THR A 355 8.12 16.71 -34.82
N TYR A 356 8.68 17.51 -35.72
CA TYR A 356 7.94 18.65 -36.28
C TYR A 356 6.62 18.18 -36.91
N GLY A 357 5.51 18.82 -36.51
CA GLY A 357 4.15 18.43 -36.92
C GLY A 357 3.51 17.35 -36.05
N ASN A 358 4.27 16.66 -35.20
CA ASN A 358 3.80 15.70 -34.20
C ASN A 358 4.33 16.09 -32.81
N TRP A 359 3.68 17.09 -32.22
CA TRP A 359 4.04 17.68 -30.93
C TRP A 359 3.38 16.91 -29.80
N GLN A 360 4.17 16.23 -28.96
CA GLN A 360 3.63 15.36 -27.93
C GLN A 360 4.39 15.40 -26.61
N LYS A 361 3.60 15.37 -25.53
CA LYS A 361 4.04 15.16 -24.15
C LYS A 361 3.05 14.18 -23.54
N GLN A 362 3.35 12.88 -23.63
CA GLN A 362 2.43 11.83 -23.17
C GLN A 362 2.74 11.40 -21.74
N ASN A 363 1.71 11.14 -20.93
CA ASN A 363 1.85 10.48 -19.63
C ASN A 363 1.78 8.96 -19.82
N VAL A 364 2.62 8.21 -19.09
CA VAL A 364 2.74 6.75 -19.25
C VAL A 364 2.87 6.08 -17.91
N GLY A 365 2.40 4.84 -17.78
CA GLY A 365 2.56 4.09 -16.55
C GLY A 365 1.86 2.74 -16.55
N VAL A 366 2.07 1.98 -15.48
CA VAL A 366 1.43 0.68 -15.24
C VAL A 366 0.76 0.66 -13.87
N ILE A 367 -0.31 -0.13 -13.76
CA ILE A 367 -1.04 -0.38 -12.51
C ILE A 367 -1.05 -1.88 -12.21
N ALA A 368 -0.81 -2.27 -10.96
CA ALA A 368 -0.95 -3.64 -10.52
C ALA A 368 -2.43 -4.04 -10.51
N ARG A 369 -2.74 -5.25 -10.98
CA ARG A 369 -4.12 -5.77 -11.04
C ARG A 369 -4.61 -6.38 -9.73
N HIS A 370 -3.71 -6.52 -8.75
CA HIS A 370 -3.97 -7.13 -7.45
C HIS A 370 -3.73 -6.10 -6.35
N GLY A 371 -4.77 -5.80 -5.58
CA GLY A 371 -4.68 -4.86 -4.46
C GLY A 371 -4.53 -5.57 -3.11
N PHE A 372 -3.93 -4.86 -2.16
CA PHE A 372 -3.81 -5.27 -0.77
C PHE A 372 -4.31 -4.19 0.19
N VAL A 373 -4.61 -4.60 1.42
CA VAL A 373 -4.82 -3.67 2.54
C VAL A 373 -3.57 -3.74 3.42
N TYR A 374 -2.84 -2.62 3.48
CA TYR A 374 -1.50 -2.50 4.07
C TYR A 374 -0.41 -3.25 3.30
N GLY A 375 0.84 -2.97 3.63
CA GLY A 375 2.01 -3.61 3.03
C GLY A 375 3.22 -2.70 2.97
N LYS A 376 4.40 -3.31 2.91
CA LYS A 376 5.66 -2.64 2.61
C LYS A 376 6.02 -2.85 1.14
N TYR A 377 5.59 -1.92 0.30
CA TYR A 377 5.84 -1.92 -1.14
C TYR A 377 7.24 -1.41 -1.40
N THR A 378 8.12 -2.25 -1.95
CA THR A 378 9.48 -1.90 -2.32
C THR A 378 9.66 -2.08 -3.83
N VAL A 379 10.02 -1.01 -4.53
CA VAL A 379 10.19 -0.96 -5.98
C VAL A 379 11.64 -0.67 -6.32
N LYS A 380 12.25 -1.52 -7.14
CA LYS A 380 13.55 -1.28 -7.78
C LYS A 380 13.32 -0.77 -9.19
N ALA A 381 13.77 0.44 -9.48
CA ALA A 381 13.54 1.04 -10.80
C ALA A 381 14.69 1.96 -11.23
N LYS A 382 14.86 2.12 -12.55
CA LYS A 382 15.60 3.20 -13.20
C LYS A 382 14.61 4.07 -13.94
N LEU A 383 14.07 5.07 -13.25
CA LEU A 383 13.16 6.04 -13.85
C LEU A 383 13.96 7.16 -14.54
N THR A 384 13.31 7.91 -15.41
CA THR A 384 13.96 8.98 -16.18
C THR A 384 14.61 10.01 -15.25
N SER A 385 15.88 10.37 -15.48
CA SER A 385 16.53 11.47 -14.76
C SER A 385 15.78 12.78 -14.98
N LEU A 386 15.64 13.59 -13.93
CA LEU A 386 14.85 14.83 -14.01
C LEU A 386 15.69 16.02 -14.48
N LEU A 387 16.95 16.06 -14.07
CA LEU A 387 17.86 17.18 -14.36
C LEU A 387 18.99 16.74 -15.28
N ASN A 388 19.43 17.67 -16.13
CA ASN A 388 20.67 17.57 -16.89
C ASN A 388 21.88 18.13 -16.10
N ASP A 389 23.06 18.17 -16.73
CA ASP A 389 24.29 18.66 -16.09
C ASP A 389 24.24 20.17 -15.74
N ASP A 390 23.39 20.95 -16.40
CA ASP A 390 23.11 22.36 -16.10
C ASP A 390 22.00 22.54 -15.04
N ASN A 391 21.56 21.44 -14.40
CA ASN A 391 20.47 21.39 -13.43
C ASN A 391 19.09 21.81 -13.97
N VAL A 392 18.91 21.81 -15.30
CA VAL A 392 17.65 22.15 -15.96
C VAL A 392 16.73 20.94 -15.97
N TRP A 393 15.46 21.16 -15.60
CA TRP A 393 14.44 20.11 -15.58
C TRP A 393 13.97 19.74 -16.99
N ASN A 394 13.79 18.45 -17.25
CA ASN A 394 13.29 17.93 -18.53
C ASN A 394 11.75 17.90 -18.65
N GLY A 395 11.03 18.30 -17.60
CA GLY A 395 9.57 18.35 -17.57
C GLY A 395 8.88 17.08 -17.08
N ILE A 396 9.62 16.02 -16.73
CA ILE A 396 9.08 14.76 -16.19
C ILE A 396 8.92 14.83 -14.67
N THR A 397 7.77 14.37 -14.20
CA THR A 397 7.55 13.90 -12.84
C THR A 397 7.51 12.38 -12.87
N ASN A 398 8.33 11.73 -12.04
CA ASN A 398 8.23 10.29 -11.82
C ASN A 398 7.34 10.06 -10.59
N ALA A 399 6.44 9.08 -10.63
CA ALA A 399 5.63 8.74 -9.47
C ALA A 399 5.53 7.23 -9.21
N ILE A 400 5.51 6.87 -7.93
CA ILE A 400 5.19 5.53 -7.44
C ILE A 400 4.11 5.71 -6.38
N TRP A 401 2.93 5.16 -6.59
CA TRP A 401 1.80 5.54 -5.75
C TRP A 401 0.80 4.40 -5.59
N LEU A 402 0.00 4.48 -4.53
CA LEU A 402 -1.08 3.54 -4.23
C LEU A 402 -2.40 4.26 -4.42
N ILE A 403 -3.37 3.64 -5.10
CA ILE A 403 -4.72 4.19 -5.25
C ILE A 403 -5.78 3.15 -4.85
N ASN A 404 -6.92 3.59 -4.34
CA ASN A 404 -8.02 2.69 -4.01
C ASN A 404 -8.46 1.81 -5.20
N GLN A 405 -8.60 0.51 -4.96
CA GLN A 405 -9.07 -0.42 -5.98
C GLN A 405 -10.57 -0.22 -6.24
N LYS A 406 -10.94 -0.20 -7.52
CA LYS A 406 -12.33 -0.08 -7.98
C LYS A 406 -13.02 -1.44 -8.03
N GLY A 407 -14.36 -1.43 -7.91
CA GLY A 407 -15.19 -2.62 -8.02
C GLY A 407 -15.41 -3.08 -9.45
N ARG A 408 -16.25 -4.10 -9.64
CA ARG A 408 -16.66 -4.53 -10.98
C ARG A 408 -17.58 -3.48 -11.59
N GLY A 409 -17.23 -2.95 -12.77
CA GLY A 409 -18.03 -1.96 -13.48
C GLY A 409 -18.35 -0.73 -12.62
N ASN A 410 -19.64 -0.48 -12.37
CA ASN A 410 -20.14 0.66 -11.58
C ASN A 410 -20.43 0.33 -10.11
N GLU A 411 -19.88 -0.78 -9.58
CA GLU A 411 -20.07 -1.17 -8.19
C GLU A 411 -19.55 -0.09 -7.22
N THR A 412 -20.35 0.22 -6.19
CA THR A 412 -20.00 1.18 -5.14
C THR A 412 -20.19 0.56 -3.75
N GLY A 413 -19.51 1.10 -2.74
CA GLY A 413 -19.75 0.76 -1.33
C GLY A 413 -18.91 -0.37 -0.72
N TRP A 414 -18.22 -1.21 -1.50
CA TRP A 414 -17.43 -2.32 -0.95
C TRP A 414 -16.08 -1.89 -0.34
N ASN A 415 -15.41 -0.88 -0.92
CA ASN A 415 -14.05 -0.44 -0.56
C ASN A 415 -14.01 0.91 0.21
N LEU A 416 -15.00 1.15 1.07
CA LEU A 416 -15.09 2.40 1.84
C LEU A 416 -14.07 2.45 2.98
N ARG A 417 -13.56 3.66 3.26
CA ARG A 417 -12.70 3.95 4.42
C ARG A 417 -13.47 3.92 5.74
N ARG A 418 -12.74 3.93 6.87
CA ARG A 418 -13.28 4.27 8.20
C ARG A 418 -14.07 5.57 8.17
N SER A 419 -15.10 5.67 9.01
CA SER A 419 -15.90 6.88 9.14
C SER A 419 -15.07 8.08 9.61
N CYS A 420 -15.35 9.25 9.04
CA CYS A 420 -14.86 10.53 9.54
C CYS A 420 -15.98 11.25 10.31
N ASN A 421 -16.04 11.03 11.62
CA ASN A 421 -17.20 11.38 12.44
C ASN A 421 -17.24 12.86 12.83
N LYS A 422 -16.10 13.56 12.84
CA LYS A 422 -16.07 14.98 13.25
C LYS A 422 -16.72 15.92 12.23
N ASN A 423 -16.18 16.01 11.01
CA ASN A 423 -16.65 16.93 9.96
C ASN A 423 -16.83 16.25 8.59
N GLY A 424 -16.74 14.92 8.53
CA GLY A 424 -16.78 14.19 7.26
C GLY A 424 -15.55 14.38 6.38
N TYR A 425 -15.45 13.54 5.37
CA TYR A 425 -14.56 13.67 4.23
C TYR A 425 -15.12 14.65 3.21
N MET A 426 -14.25 15.25 2.41
CA MET A 426 -14.63 15.87 1.14
C MET A 426 -15.15 14.78 0.20
N LYS A 427 -16.36 14.95 -0.36
CA LYS A 427 -17.02 13.93 -1.18
C LYS A 427 -16.29 13.68 -2.50
N THR A 428 -15.73 14.71 -3.12
CA THR A 428 -15.20 14.64 -4.48
C THR A 428 -13.71 14.95 -4.54
N TYR A 429 -13.00 14.25 -5.42
CA TYR A 429 -11.57 14.47 -5.66
C TYR A 429 -11.27 15.89 -6.17
N TRP A 430 -12.16 16.47 -6.98
CA TRP A 430 -12.02 17.82 -7.54
C TRP A 430 -12.70 18.92 -6.72
N GLY A 431 -13.29 18.56 -5.58
CA GLY A 431 -14.10 19.47 -4.77
C GLY A 431 -13.37 20.77 -4.39
N GLY A 432 -14.12 21.84 -4.19
CA GLY A 432 -13.58 23.11 -3.67
C GLY A 432 -13.99 23.33 -2.22
N ARG A 433 -13.94 24.57 -1.77
CA ARG A 433 -14.49 24.99 -0.47
C ARG A 433 -15.98 24.69 -0.29
N ASN A 434 -16.70 24.46 -1.39
CA ASN A 434 -18.13 24.21 -1.44
C ASN A 434 -18.46 22.71 -1.63
N ASP A 435 -17.47 21.82 -1.60
CA ASP A 435 -17.73 20.38 -1.73
C ASP A 435 -18.54 19.85 -0.55
N GLU A 436 -19.38 18.85 -0.81
CA GLU A 436 -20.17 18.19 0.21
C GLU A 436 -19.26 17.43 1.19
N ARG A 437 -19.64 17.41 2.47
CA ARG A 437 -19.00 16.58 3.49
C ARG A 437 -19.79 15.29 3.70
N VAL A 438 -19.13 14.14 3.57
CA VAL A 438 -19.75 12.81 3.73
C VAL A 438 -19.00 11.98 4.77
N GLU A 439 -19.70 11.07 5.45
CA GLU A 439 -19.10 10.27 6.52
C GLU A 439 -18.01 9.30 6.02
N LYS A 440 -18.21 8.73 4.82
CA LYS A 440 -17.31 7.75 4.20
C LYS A 440 -17.10 8.06 2.72
N VAL A 441 -15.90 7.73 2.25
CA VAL A 441 -15.50 7.76 0.83
C VAL A 441 -14.69 6.50 0.53
N ASP A 442 -14.60 6.11 -0.74
CA ASP A 442 -13.71 5.06 -1.22
C ASP A 442 -12.32 5.61 -1.58
N TYR A 443 -12.23 6.89 -1.99
CA TYR A 443 -10.98 7.48 -2.46
C TYR A 443 -9.90 7.50 -1.39
N SER A 444 -8.78 6.87 -1.72
CA SER A 444 -7.54 6.88 -0.96
C SER A 444 -6.38 6.87 -1.94
N GLU A 445 -5.35 7.62 -1.62
CA GLU A 445 -4.14 7.70 -2.41
C GLU A 445 -2.93 7.97 -1.50
N ILE A 446 -1.83 7.28 -1.76
CA ILE A 446 -0.54 7.46 -1.08
C ILE A 446 0.54 7.60 -2.13
N ASP A 447 1.19 8.76 -2.17
CA ASP A 447 2.08 9.11 -3.28
C ASP A 447 3.54 9.18 -2.88
N PHE A 448 4.34 8.81 -3.87
CA PHE A 448 5.77 9.02 -3.97
C PHE A 448 6.03 9.79 -5.28
N GLU A 449 5.78 11.10 -5.30
CA GLU A 449 6.00 11.95 -6.49
C GLU A 449 7.39 12.59 -6.46
N ILE A 450 8.09 12.55 -7.58
CA ILE A 450 9.47 13.00 -7.69
C ILE A 450 9.56 14.01 -8.83
N LEU A 451 9.83 15.26 -8.49
CA LEU A 451 9.82 16.38 -9.45
C LEU A 451 10.70 17.55 -9.03
N LYS A 452 10.96 18.47 -9.97
CA LYS A 452 11.69 19.72 -9.65
C LYS A 452 10.75 20.77 -9.07
N THR A 453 10.80 20.96 -7.76
CA THR A 453 10.02 21.99 -7.03
C THR A 453 10.72 22.37 -5.72
N THR A 454 10.27 23.44 -5.07
CA THR A 454 10.82 23.90 -3.79
C THR A 454 10.09 23.29 -2.59
N PRO A 455 10.73 23.19 -1.41
CA PRO A 455 10.05 22.85 -0.16
C PRO A 455 8.91 23.83 0.16
N TYR A 456 7.80 23.32 0.71
CA TYR A 456 6.71 24.19 1.18
C TYR A 456 7.04 24.90 2.50
N CYS A 457 7.93 24.33 3.30
CA CYS A 457 8.21 24.75 4.67
C CYS A 457 9.72 25.01 4.88
N PRO A 458 10.12 26.11 5.54
CA PRO A 458 9.29 27.21 6.05
C PRO A 458 9.04 28.30 4.98
N ARG A 459 7.82 28.33 4.41
CA ARG A 459 7.24 29.37 3.52
C ARG A 459 8.24 30.27 2.77
N THR A 460 8.82 29.76 1.68
CA THR A 460 9.23 30.65 0.58
C THR A 460 8.11 30.67 -0.46
N LYS A 461 7.05 31.44 -0.20
CA LYS A 461 6.15 31.89 -1.28
C LYS A 461 6.88 32.98 -2.06
N THR A 462 8.05 32.68 -2.62
CA THR A 462 8.73 33.60 -3.51
C THR A 462 8.09 33.39 -4.87
N LYS A 463 7.19 34.29 -5.27
CA LYS A 463 6.85 34.37 -6.69
C LYS A 463 8.13 34.81 -7.40
N LEU A 464 8.68 33.94 -8.23
CA LEU A 464 9.76 34.29 -9.12
C LEU A 464 9.17 35.24 -10.18
N THR A 465 9.39 36.55 -10.00
CA THR A 465 8.91 37.58 -10.92
C THR A 465 9.99 37.87 -11.94
N LYS A 466 9.65 37.76 -13.24
CA LYS A 466 10.50 38.23 -14.33
C LYS A 466 10.58 39.75 -14.33
N SER A 467 11.66 40.29 -14.89
CA SER A 467 11.72 41.69 -15.32
C SER A 467 10.63 41.94 -16.36
N ASP A 468 9.90 43.06 -16.24
CA ASP A 468 8.83 43.46 -17.17
C ASP A 468 9.37 43.83 -18.58
N GLN A 469 10.69 43.91 -18.76
CA GLN A 469 11.34 44.30 -20.01
C GLN A 469 12.56 43.42 -20.29
N ALA A 470 12.34 42.22 -20.83
CA ALA A 470 13.43 41.42 -21.40
C ALA A 470 13.93 42.06 -22.70
N MET A 471 15.24 42.28 -22.81
CA MET A 471 15.94 42.88 -23.94
C MET A 471 16.83 41.84 -24.63
N PRO A 472 16.67 41.57 -25.95
CA PRO A 472 17.40 40.50 -26.63
C PRO A 472 18.94 40.60 -26.56
N ASP A 473 19.47 41.81 -26.43
CA ASP A 473 20.91 42.12 -26.39
C ASP A 473 21.47 42.22 -24.96
N LYS A 474 20.65 42.04 -23.93
CA LYS A 474 21.07 42.02 -22.53
C LYS A 474 20.64 40.72 -21.86
N ILE A 475 21.57 39.78 -21.78
CA ILE A 475 21.44 38.52 -21.04
C ILE A 475 20.84 38.80 -19.66
N ASP A 476 21.40 39.64 -18.80
CA ASP A 476 20.86 39.82 -17.45
C ASP A 476 19.37 40.25 -17.37
N SER A 477 18.79 40.79 -18.45
CA SER A 477 17.37 41.16 -18.51
C SER A 477 16.39 39.99 -18.70
N TRP A 478 16.83 38.82 -19.20
CA TRP A 478 15.99 37.60 -19.30
C TRP A 478 16.01 36.76 -18.02
N ASN A 479 16.97 37.00 -17.12
CA ASN A 479 17.36 36.04 -16.09
C ASN A 479 16.47 36.25 -14.88
N ILE A 480 16.00 35.15 -14.29
CA ILE A 480 15.25 35.20 -13.04
C ILE A 480 16.25 35.07 -11.90
N GLU A 481 16.35 36.10 -11.06
CA GLU A 481 17.15 36.00 -9.84
C GLU A 481 16.48 35.02 -8.86
N LEU A 482 17.08 33.83 -8.72
CA LEU A 482 16.63 32.84 -7.76
C LEU A 482 17.06 33.24 -6.33
N PRO A 483 16.17 33.15 -5.34
CA PRO A 483 16.55 33.26 -3.93
C PRO A 483 17.70 32.33 -3.56
N GLU A 484 18.60 32.77 -2.68
CA GLU A 484 19.78 32.01 -2.23
C GLU A 484 19.44 30.61 -1.69
N ASN A 485 18.29 30.46 -1.03
CA ASN A 485 17.84 29.15 -0.55
C ASN A 485 17.42 28.20 -1.68
N ILE A 486 17.00 28.72 -2.84
CA ILE A 486 16.67 27.91 -4.03
C ILE A 486 17.95 27.59 -4.80
N LYS A 487 18.87 28.55 -4.94
CA LYS A 487 20.19 28.32 -5.59
C LYS A 487 20.98 27.19 -4.93
N LYS A 488 20.99 27.13 -3.59
CA LYS A 488 21.65 26.04 -2.83
C LYS A 488 21.12 24.64 -3.12
N ASP A 489 19.93 24.55 -3.70
CA ASP A 489 19.23 23.30 -4.00
C ASP A 489 19.05 23.12 -5.53
N GLU A 490 19.86 23.78 -6.36
CA GLU A 490 19.79 23.72 -7.83
C GLU A 490 19.87 22.28 -8.37
N GLY A 491 20.82 21.48 -7.92
CA GLY A 491 20.98 20.07 -8.31
C GLY A 491 20.12 19.07 -7.54
N LYS A 492 19.15 19.58 -6.77
CA LYS A 492 18.22 18.74 -6.00
C LYS A 492 16.82 18.74 -6.61
N ILE A 493 16.15 17.62 -6.41
CA ILE A 493 14.75 17.39 -6.76
C ILE A 493 13.97 17.10 -5.49
N ALA A 494 12.67 17.38 -5.52
CA ALA A 494 11.80 17.10 -4.40
C ALA A 494 11.24 15.69 -4.54
N VAL A 495 11.43 14.90 -3.49
CA VAL A 495 10.70 13.68 -3.19
C VAL A 495 9.51 14.08 -2.33
N CYS A 496 8.34 14.15 -2.95
CA CYS A 496 7.07 14.48 -2.34
C CYS A 496 6.41 13.22 -1.80
N CYS A 497 6.12 13.20 -0.50
CA CYS A 497 5.36 12.13 0.14
C CYS A 497 4.00 12.69 0.52
N THR A 498 2.94 12.17 -0.09
CA THR A 498 1.57 12.68 0.05
C THR A 498 0.64 11.59 0.55
N ASN A 499 -0.25 11.92 1.48
CA ASN A 499 -1.39 11.08 1.84
C ASN A 499 -2.69 11.85 1.58
N TRP A 500 -3.56 11.28 0.76
CA TRP A 500 -4.89 11.83 0.48
C TRP A 500 -5.88 11.34 1.53
N ASP A 501 -6.00 12.10 2.61
CA ASP A 501 -6.96 11.86 3.68
C ASP A 501 -8.34 12.48 3.46
N MET A 502 -8.56 13.00 2.25
CA MET A 502 -9.79 13.66 1.81
C MET A 502 -10.24 14.75 2.79
N ALA A 503 -9.26 15.43 3.41
CA ALA A 503 -9.45 16.45 4.42
C ALA A 503 -10.34 16.01 5.60
N CYS A 504 -10.20 14.77 6.06
CA CYS A 504 -10.88 14.28 7.25
C CYS A 504 -10.31 14.89 8.54
N TRP A 505 -11.21 15.37 9.42
CA TRP A 505 -10.85 16.07 10.66
C TRP A 505 -10.71 15.14 11.86
N GLU A 506 -10.95 13.84 11.69
CA GLU A 506 -10.82 12.84 12.76
C GLU A 506 -9.46 12.88 13.48
N PRO A 507 -8.30 13.03 12.79
CA PRO A 507 -6.99 13.10 13.44
C PRO A 507 -6.92 14.20 14.51
N LYS A 508 -6.28 13.88 15.64
CA LYS A 508 -6.20 14.79 16.80
C LYS A 508 -5.56 16.14 16.45
N ASN A 509 -4.55 16.12 15.58
CA ASN A 509 -3.73 17.26 15.21
C ASN A 509 -3.98 17.70 13.75
N PHE A 510 -5.20 17.50 13.23
CA PHE A 510 -5.58 18.03 11.93
C PHE A 510 -5.34 19.55 11.89
N SER A 511 -4.54 20.01 10.92
CA SER A 511 -4.17 21.43 10.81
C SER A 511 -3.81 21.83 9.39
N THR A 512 -3.77 23.14 9.15
CA THR A 512 -3.39 23.76 7.87
C THR A 512 -2.04 24.47 8.02
N GLY A 513 -1.38 24.71 6.88
CA GLY A 513 -0.02 25.25 6.84
C GLY A 513 1.05 24.24 7.26
N CYS A 514 2.21 24.77 7.64
CA CYS A 514 3.38 23.98 7.99
C CYS A 514 3.34 23.51 9.44
N HIS A 515 3.47 22.21 9.66
CA HIS A 515 3.58 21.62 10.99
C HIS A 515 4.66 20.54 11.02
N LYS A 516 5.22 20.30 12.20
CA LYS A 516 6.33 19.37 12.40
C LYS A 516 5.80 18.06 12.98
N ILE A 517 6.36 16.95 12.52
CA ILE A 517 6.22 15.64 13.15
C ILE A 517 7.60 15.03 13.34
N LYS A 518 7.79 14.26 14.42
CA LYS A 518 9.06 13.61 14.73
C LYS A 518 8.93 12.10 14.64
N TYR A 519 9.93 11.46 14.05
CA TYR A 519 10.06 10.01 13.98
C TYR A 519 11.53 9.63 13.83
N ASN A 520 12.00 8.63 14.57
CA ASN A 520 13.41 8.16 14.57
C ASN A 520 14.46 9.29 14.60
N ASN A 521 14.30 10.24 15.53
CA ASN A 521 15.15 11.44 15.69
C ASN A 521 15.19 12.41 14.47
N LYS A 522 14.41 12.16 13.42
CA LYS A 522 14.18 13.07 12.30
C LYS A 522 12.96 13.95 12.56
N THR A 523 12.97 15.16 12.00
CA THR A 523 11.82 16.06 11.99
C THR A 523 11.36 16.23 10.56
N PHE A 524 10.11 15.89 10.29
CA PHE A 524 9.46 16.07 9.00
C PHE A 524 8.55 17.30 9.04
N TYR A 525 8.41 17.96 7.89
CA TYR A 525 7.63 19.18 7.75
C TYR A 525 6.45 18.90 6.83
N LEU A 526 5.29 18.75 7.46
CA LEU A 526 4.02 18.47 6.80
C LEU A 526 3.37 19.78 6.39
N HIS A 527 2.69 19.77 5.25
CA HIS A 527 1.98 20.92 4.72
C HIS A 527 0.60 20.53 4.21
N ARG A 528 -0.42 21.32 4.58
CA ARG A 528 -1.76 21.30 3.99
C ARG A 528 -2.15 22.71 3.61
N TRP A 529 -2.61 22.94 2.38
CA TRP A 529 -2.89 24.29 1.88
C TRP A 529 -3.98 25.03 2.66
N ASP A 530 -5.10 24.35 2.90
CA ASP A 530 -6.22 24.85 3.69
C ASP A 530 -7.02 23.67 4.27
N ASN A 531 -8.11 23.97 4.97
CA ASN A 531 -8.93 22.99 5.70
C ASN A 531 -9.83 22.13 4.80
N THR A 532 -9.85 22.43 3.50
CA THR A 532 -10.59 21.73 2.45
C THR A 532 -9.67 21.02 1.47
N TYR A 533 -8.35 21.27 1.55
CA TYR A 533 -7.36 20.58 0.75
C TYR A 533 -7.24 19.12 1.20
N ARG A 534 -7.46 18.21 0.25
CA ARG A 534 -7.68 16.77 0.47
C ARG A 534 -6.47 15.96 0.88
N ALA A 535 -5.28 16.55 0.82
CA ALA A 535 -4.05 15.83 1.08
C ALA A 535 -3.16 16.54 2.09
N ILE A 536 -2.26 15.78 2.68
CA ILE A 536 -1.14 16.28 3.47
C ILE A 536 0.14 15.86 2.77
N THR A 537 1.03 16.82 2.53
CA THR A 537 2.25 16.58 1.74
C THR A 537 3.47 17.05 2.52
N LEU A 538 4.56 16.29 2.43
CA LEU A 538 5.89 16.71 2.82
C LEU A 538 6.83 16.60 1.62
N LYS A 539 7.91 17.38 1.63
CA LYS A 539 8.92 17.35 0.57
C LYS A 539 10.31 17.14 1.17
N TYR A 540 11.00 16.09 0.72
CA TYR A 540 12.41 15.84 1.00
C TYR A 540 13.24 16.21 -0.23
N LEU A 541 14.25 17.05 -0.07
CA LEU A 541 15.14 17.38 -1.19
C LEU A 541 16.27 16.37 -1.29
N ALA A 542 16.37 15.69 -2.43
CA ALA A 542 17.40 14.71 -2.73
C ALA A 542 18.21 15.12 -3.96
N SER A 543 19.46 14.64 -4.08
CA SER A 543 20.29 14.93 -5.25
C SER A 543 19.76 14.17 -6.49
N ASN A 544 19.61 14.85 -7.63
CA ASN A 544 19.24 14.19 -8.89
C ASN A 544 20.26 13.10 -9.26
N LYS A 545 21.55 13.41 -9.11
CA LYS A 545 22.65 12.49 -9.43
C LYS A 545 22.66 11.26 -8.51
N GLU A 546 22.31 11.41 -7.24
CA GLU A 546 22.17 10.28 -6.32
C GLU A 546 21.05 9.34 -6.75
N LEU A 547 19.87 9.88 -7.03
CA LEU A 547 18.67 9.10 -7.31
C LEU A 547 18.68 8.46 -8.72
N PHE A 548 19.25 9.13 -9.71
CA PHE A 548 19.14 8.72 -11.12
C PHE A 548 20.47 8.46 -11.81
N GLY A 549 21.61 8.71 -11.14
CA GLY A 549 22.94 8.51 -11.72
C GLY A 549 23.42 7.05 -11.72
N GLY A 550 22.74 6.17 -10.98
CA GLY A 550 23.03 4.73 -10.94
C GLY A 550 22.24 3.90 -11.96
N ASP A 551 22.43 2.58 -11.91
CA ASP A 551 21.67 1.64 -12.74
C ASP A 551 20.23 1.41 -12.27
N TYR A 552 19.94 1.74 -11.01
CA TYR A 552 18.63 1.70 -10.40
C TYR A 552 18.66 2.47 -9.07
N TYR A 553 17.48 2.64 -8.49
CA TYR A 553 17.28 3.07 -7.11
C TYR A 553 16.10 2.30 -6.50
N TYR A 554 16.06 2.23 -5.17
CA TYR A 554 14.95 1.64 -4.44
C TYR A 554 14.04 2.71 -3.85
N TYR A 555 12.74 2.49 -3.99
CA TYR A 555 11.67 3.32 -3.42
C TYR A 555 10.75 2.44 -2.59
N GLN A 556 10.36 2.92 -1.41
CA GLN A 556 9.53 2.15 -0.51
C GLN A 556 8.40 2.96 0.12
N ILE A 557 7.20 2.41 0.07
CA ILE A 557 6.02 2.85 0.82
C ILE A 557 5.71 1.76 1.84
N ASP A 558 5.90 2.07 3.12
CA ASP A 558 5.55 1.21 4.26
C ASP A 558 4.25 1.73 4.87
N TRP A 559 3.14 1.16 4.39
CA TRP A 559 1.78 1.53 4.76
C TRP A 559 1.25 0.57 5.84
N GLN A 560 1.02 1.10 7.03
CA GLN A 560 0.58 0.39 8.22
C GLN A 560 -0.80 0.91 8.69
N PRO A 561 -1.50 0.21 9.60
CA PRO A 561 -2.81 0.63 10.09
C PRO A 561 -2.88 2.02 10.71
N ASP A 562 -1.78 2.51 11.27
CA ASP A 562 -1.71 3.75 12.04
C ASP A 562 -0.71 4.78 11.50
N LYS A 563 0.09 4.44 10.48
CA LYS A 563 1.13 5.31 9.92
C LYS A 563 1.55 4.92 8.51
N ILE A 564 2.24 5.85 7.84
CA ILE A 564 2.87 5.64 6.55
C ILE A 564 4.31 6.17 6.65
N ILE A 565 5.28 5.35 6.21
CA ILE A 565 6.69 5.72 6.15
C ILE A 565 7.17 5.57 4.71
N TRP A 566 7.85 6.60 4.21
CA TRP A 566 8.46 6.61 2.88
C TRP A 566 9.98 6.51 3.02
N ARG A 567 10.59 5.59 2.28
CA ARG A 567 12.04 5.40 2.26
C ARG A 567 12.57 5.30 0.84
N ILE A 568 13.83 5.67 0.66
CA ILE A 568 14.57 5.46 -0.59
C ILE A 568 16.00 5.05 -0.28
N GLY A 569 16.69 4.47 -1.25
CA GLY A 569 18.10 4.12 -1.09
C GLY A 569 18.69 3.46 -2.32
N PRO A 570 20.02 3.40 -2.41
CA PRO A 570 20.69 2.76 -3.53
C PRO A 570 20.54 1.23 -3.51
N GLU A 571 20.28 0.65 -2.34
CA GLU A 571 20.08 -0.78 -2.14
C GLU A 571 18.95 -1.04 -1.14
N LYS A 572 18.32 -2.22 -1.22
CA LYS A 572 17.19 -2.61 -0.37
C LYS A 572 17.52 -2.58 1.14
N ASP A 573 18.76 -2.89 1.51
CA ASP A 573 19.26 -2.86 2.90
C ASP A 573 19.82 -1.49 3.33
N LYS A 574 19.88 -0.52 2.41
CA LYS A 574 20.41 0.84 2.64
C LYS A 574 19.35 1.93 2.49
N LEU A 575 18.09 1.58 2.71
CA LEU A 575 16.97 2.51 2.68
C LEU A 575 17.04 3.49 3.87
N TYR A 576 16.76 4.76 3.60
CA TYR A 576 16.65 5.80 4.61
C TYR A 576 15.29 6.52 4.54
N GLU A 577 14.75 6.94 5.69
CA GLU A 577 13.44 7.61 5.70
C GLU A 577 13.51 9.03 5.10
N VAL A 578 12.57 9.33 4.22
CA VAL A 578 12.36 10.63 3.57
C VAL A 578 10.98 11.24 3.88
N GLY A 579 10.04 10.43 4.37
CA GLY A 579 8.71 10.88 4.80
C GLY A 579 8.11 10.05 5.93
N TYR A 580 7.26 10.69 6.73
CA TYR A 580 6.52 10.05 7.82
C TYR A 580 5.22 10.81 8.13
N VAL A 581 4.11 10.09 8.24
CA VAL A 581 2.85 10.58 8.81
C VAL A 581 2.23 9.48 9.67
N ASP A 582 1.42 9.85 10.65
CA ASP A 582 0.64 8.92 11.45
C ASP A 582 -0.81 9.39 11.68
N GLN A 583 -1.61 8.51 12.26
CA GLN A 583 -3.02 8.73 12.57
C GLN A 583 -3.30 9.96 13.45
N THR A 584 -2.27 10.55 14.08
CA THR A 584 -2.45 11.76 14.88
C THR A 584 -2.59 13.01 14.02
N VAL A 585 -2.04 13.03 12.79
CA VAL A 585 -2.02 14.20 11.89
C VAL A 585 -2.86 14.01 10.63
N THR A 586 -3.13 12.76 10.23
CA THR A 586 -3.84 12.44 8.99
C THR A 586 -4.67 11.17 9.13
N MET A 587 -5.74 11.03 8.34
CA MET A 587 -6.46 9.76 8.28
C MET A 587 -5.68 8.80 7.39
N VAL A 588 -5.05 7.78 8.00
CA VAL A 588 -4.36 6.73 7.27
C VAL A 588 -5.41 5.84 6.57
N PRO A 589 -5.31 5.61 5.26
CA PRO A 589 -6.21 4.69 4.55
C PRO A 589 -6.23 3.29 5.16
N ASN A 590 -7.39 2.65 5.15
CA ASN A 590 -7.59 1.28 5.65
C ASN A 590 -8.35 0.39 4.66
N ASN A 591 -8.49 0.85 3.42
CA ASN A 591 -9.21 0.18 2.34
C ASN A 591 -8.23 -0.29 1.26
N GLN A 592 -8.63 -1.25 0.43
CA GLN A 592 -7.73 -1.95 -0.50
C GLN A 592 -7.21 -1.02 -1.61
N MET A 593 -5.91 -1.07 -1.87
CA MET A 593 -5.24 -0.23 -2.87
C MET A 593 -4.34 -1.02 -3.82
N THR A 594 -4.13 -0.49 -5.02
CA THR A 594 -3.25 -1.03 -6.08
C THR A 594 -2.06 -0.09 -6.32
N LEU A 595 -0.92 -0.68 -6.67
CA LEU A 595 0.31 0.05 -6.99
C LEU A 595 0.29 0.60 -8.42
N ILE A 596 0.71 1.85 -8.60
CA ILE A 596 0.92 2.51 -9.89
C ILE A 596 2.36 3.04 -9.96
N ILE A 597 2.99 2.92 -11.13
CA ILE A 597 4.29 3.54 -11.45
C ILE A 597 4.16 4.31 -12.76
N THR A 598 4.49 5.61 -12.75
CA THR A 598 4.23 6.53 -13.87
C THR A 598 5.39 7.49 -14.15
N GLN A 599 5.40 8.02 -15.39
CA GLN A 599 6.19 9.19 -15.79
C GLN A 599 5.26 10.19 -16.50
N GLU A 600 5.18 11.41 -15.97
CA GLU A 600 4.12 12.36 -16.29
C GLU A 600 4.64 13.77 -16.58
N PHE A 601 3.97 14.45 -17.50
CA PHE A 601 4.16 15.88 -17.76
C PHE A 601 3.03 16.66 -17.08
N HIS A 602 3.27 17.16 -15.86
CA HIS A 602 2.26 17.94 -15.14
C HIS A 602 2.30 19.43 -15.45
N ASN A 603 1.17 20.09 -15.21
CA ASN A 603 1.13 21.54 -15.10
C ASN A 603 1.83 21.98 -13.80
N THR A 604 2.89 22.77 -13.92
CA THR A 604 3.67 23.30 -12.79
C THR A 604 2.86 24.21 -11.87
N ASN A 605 1.69 24.69 -12.29
CA ASN A 605 0.77 25.44 -11.42
C ASN A 605 0.23 24.61 -10.26
N TRP A 606 0.24 23.27 -10.36
CA TRP A 606 -0.10 22.36 -9.26
C TRP A 606 0.97 22.34 -8.17
N TRP A 607 2.18 22.83 -8.49
CA TRP A 607 3.36 22.80 -7.64
C TRP A 607 3.91 24.21 -7.38
N PRO A 608 3.24 25.02 -6.54
CA PRO A 608 3.65 26.39 -6.27
C PRO A 608 5.12 26.49 -5.85
N GLY A 609 5.86 27.37 -6.52
CA GLY A 609 7.29 27.58 -6.29
C GLY A 609 8.21 26.76 -7.19
N SER A 610 7.68 26.00 -8.17
CA SER A 610 8.51 25.41 -9.22
C SER A 610 9.38 26.49 -9.89
N PRO A 611 10.71 26.30 -10.01
CA PRO A 611 11.59 27.23 -10.71
C PRO A 611 11.40 27.21 -12.23
N TYR A 612 10.79 26.14 -12.75
CA TYR A 612 10.52 25.95 -14.16
C TYR A 612 9.01 25.92 -14.41
N GLY A 613 8.58 26.56 -15.50
CA GLY A 613 7.24 26.45 -16.07
C GLY A 613 7.24 25.39 -17.17
N GLN A 614 6.34 24.42 -17.08
CA GLN A 614 6.28 23.27 -18.00
C GLN A 614 6.23 23.68 -19.47
N GLU A 615 5.57 24.80 -19.75
CA GLU A 615 5.37 25.38 -21.06
C GLU A 615 6.64 25.98 -21.68
N ASN A 616 7.69 26.20 -20.89
CA ASN A 616 8.97 26.72 -21.36
C ASN A 616 10.00 25.61 -21.58
N ILE A 617 9.68 24.37 -21.20
CA ILE A 617 10.51 23.20 -21.44
C ILE A 617 10.22 22.69 -22.86
N PRO A 618 11.25 22.50 -23.71
CA PRO A 618 11.09 21.93 -25.04
C PRO A 618 10.30 20.62 -25.06
N PHE A 619 9.73 20.32 -26.22
CA PHE A 619 9.26 18.98 -26.51
C PHE A 619 10.46 18.01 -26.59
N PRO A 620 10.31 16.77 -26.11
CA PRO A 620 11.42 15.82 -26.05
C PRO A 620 11.87 15.43 -27.47
N ALA A 621 13.16 15.57 -27.80
CA ALA A 621 13.72 15.08 -29.07
C ALA A 621 14.04 13.58 -29.07
N LYS A 622 14.07 12.97 -27.87
CA LYS A 622 14.35 11.56 -27.62
C LYS A 622 13.29 10.99 -26.69
N ASP A 623 13.11 9.69 -26.77
CA ASP A 623 12.25 8.96 -25.85
C ASP A 623 12.80 9.08 -24.42
N TYR A 624 11.91 9.30 -23.46
CA TYR A 624 12.24 9.20 -22.04
C TYR A 624 11.79 7.84 -21.52
N VAL A 625 12.73 7.05 -21.04
CA VAL A 625 12.52 5.62 -20.73
C VAL A 625 12.73 5.38 -19.24
N GLY A 626 11.73 4.77 -18.62
CA GLY A 626 11.80 4.21 -17.27
C GLY A 626 11.76 2.69 -17.31
N GLU A 627 12.55 2.04 -16.44
CA GLU A 627 12.60 0.59 -16.30
C GLU A 627 12.31 0.17 -14.86
N ILE A 628 11.42 -0.80 -14.68
CA ILE A 628 11.01 -1.36 -13.39
C ILE A 628 11.53 -2.79 -13.33
N TYR A 629 12.42 -3.08 -12.37
CA TYR A 629 13.17 -4.33 -12.31
C TYR A 629 12.68 -5.30 -11.23
N GLU A 630 12.08 -4.79 -10.16
CA GLU A 630 11.63 -5.62 -9.03
C GLU A 630 10.53 -4.90 -8.27
N ILE A 631 9.52 -5.66 -7.84
CA ILE A 631 8.54 -5.23 -6.85
C ILE A 631 8.42 -6.33 -5.81
N THR A 632 8.64 -5.99 -4.54
CA THR A 632 8.33 -6.86 -3.40
C THR A 632 7.30 -6.16 -2.51
N ILE A 633 6.30 -6.90 -2.04
CA ILE A 633 5.35 -6.45 -1.02
C ILE A 633 5.48 -7.42 0.17
N GLU A 634 5.86 -6.88 1.33
CA GLU A 634 6.13 -7.64 2.57
C GLU A 634 5.22 -7.16 3.70
#